data_AF-A0A160M890-F1
#
_entry.id   AF-A0A160M890-F1
#
_cell.length_a   1.000
_cell.length_b   1.000
_cell.length_c   1.000
_cell.angle_alpha   90.00
_cell.angle_beta   90.00
_cell.angle_gamma   90.00
#
_symmetry.space_group_name_H-M   'P 1'
#
loop_
_entity.id
_entity.type
_entity.pdbx_description
1 polymer ?
#
loop_
_entity_poly.entity_id
_entity_poly.type
_entity_poly.pdbx_seq_one_letter_code
_entity_poly.pdbx_strand_id
1 'polypeptide(L)'
;MESKLKQLRRAMDSTTHKGGHFTEFQKMNIRKAVHTDRIVKPAKPNKFVIFTISTFAICLLAFFVSTEFFVRNDPEKINGGMNNEWEIRHEYKVNQNIKFSILPDPNLKAGTPYGYIFSFAEPFDTYKGKELSISALHKETGERIQVLPHQEITEPSSGYPSLQRFTTTFTVPYEGLWKYEVYLDGKAYGDVVVSVAEKAKDAPITFPEDIPDFVQESDFDTIDWERKAVEFGDRGIIGNENKSGVIGAGMPSLNGQKWMWHLWGVEDADLTIVGFHKESQTVHQILTNGMGWTIHAYGPNNGADAHTPSSVKIPKKGEWAILLYVDGELFDQLIYDIKE
;
A
#
# COMPACT_ATOMS: atom_id res chain seq x y z
N MET A 1 46.92 48.31 6.77
CA MET A 1 45.56 47.77 6.60
C MET A 1 45.54 46.63 5.57
N GLU A 2 46.22 46.78 4.44
CA GLU A 2 46.35 45.74 3.40
C GLU A 2 47.01 44.43 3.86
N SER A 3 48.00 44.47 4.76
CA SER A 3 48.67 43.25 5.24
C SER A 3 47.72 42.32 6.03
N LYS A 4 46.82 42.91 6.84
CA LYS A 4 45.80 42.17 7.60
C LYS A 4 44.76 41.54 6.67
N LEU A 5 44.33 42.25 5.63
CA LEU A 5 43.44 41.71 4.59
C LEU A 5 44.07 40.57 3.81
N LYS A 6 45.38 40.64 3.55
CA LYS A 6 46.13 39.59 2.84
C LYS A 6 46.34 38.34 3.69
N GLN A 7 46.52 38.50 5.01
CA GLN A 7 46.55 37.38 5.96
C GLN A 7 45.18 36.72 6.14
N LEU A 8 44.11 37.50 6.21
CA LEU A 8 42.73 36.99 6.28
C LEU A 8 42.34 36.18 5.04
N ARG A 9 42.70 36.65 3.84
CA ARG A 9 42.50 35.88 2.59
C ARG A 9 43.27 34.56 2.60
N ARG A 10 44.54 34.57 3.01
CA ARG A 10 45.35 33.34 3.11
C ARG A 10 44.79 32.35 4.13
N ALA A 11 44.26 32.83 5.26
CA ALA A 11 43.66 31.99 6.30
C ALA A 11 42.30 31.40 5.87
N MET A 12 41.49 32.15 5.09
CA MET A 12 40.27 31.62 4.49
C MET A 12 40.56 30.58 3.41
N ASP A 13 41.59 30.81 2.59
CA ASP A 13 41.99 29.91 1.50
C ASP A 13 42.65 28.60 1.98
N SER A 14 43.06 28.53 3.26
CA SER A 14 43.71 27.36 3.88
C SER A 14 42.77 26.45 4.69
N THR A 15 41.45 26.74 4.71
CA THR A 15 40.47 25.88 5.41
C THR A 15 40.03 24.70 4.53
N THR A 16 39.65 23.59 5.16
CA THR A 16 39.21 22.33 4.51
C THR A 16 37.87 22.45 3.76
N HIS A 17 37.25 23.63 3.73
CA HIS A 17 35.98 23.91 3.07
C HIS A 17 36.19 24.69 1.77
N LYS A 18 36.92 24.09 0.82
CA LYS A 18 37.12 24.66 -0.51
C LYS A 18 36.06 24.13 -1.47
N GLY A 19 35.06 24.95 -1.77
CA GLY A 19 34.03 24.61 -2.75
C GLY A 19 32.99 25.72 -2.91
N GLY A 20 32.36 25.82 -4.09
CA GLY A 20 31.22 26.70 -4.31
C GLY A 20 30.01 26.22 -3.50
N HIS A 21 29.94 26.59 -2.22
CA HIS A 21 28.90 26.16 -1.28
C HIS A 21 27.53 26.79 -1.50
N PHE A 22 27.43 27.72 -2.46
CA PHE A 22 26.17 28.31 -2.85
C PHE A 22 25.94 28.08 -4.33
N THR A 23 24.83 27.42 -4.64
CA THR A 23 24.31 27.38 -6.01
C THR A 23 24.00 28.81 -6.46
N GLU A 24 23.98 29.07 -7.77
CA GLU A 24 23.60 30.38 -8.30
C GLU A 24 22.20 30.81 -7.82
N PHE A 25 21.32 29.83 -7.55
CA PHE A 25 20.02 30.05 -6.94
C PHE A 25 20.11 30.56 -5.49
N GLN A 26 20.96 29.96 -4.66
CA GLN A 26 21.18 30.43 -3.30
C GLN A 26 21.85 31.81 -3.27
N LYS A 27 22.80 32.08 -4.18
CA LYS A 27 23.39 33.42 -4.34
C LYS A 27 22.35 34.45 -4.76
N MET A 28 21.43 34.09 -5.66
CA MET A 28 20.32 34.95 -6.08
C MET A 28 19.37 35.27 -4.92
N ASN A 29 19.04 34.30 -4.08
CA ASN A 29 18.17 34.51 -2.92
C ASN A 29 18.83 35.39 -1.85
N ILE A 30 20.12 35.20 -1.60
CA ILE A 30 20.88 36.06 -0.69
C ILE A 30 20.94 37.50 -1.21
N ARG A 31 21.18 37.71 -2.52
CA ARG A 31 21.17 39.06 -3.13
C ARG A 31 19.80 39.73 -3.01
N LYS A 32 18.70 38.98 -3.21
CA LYS A 32 17.33 39.48 -3.02
C LYS A 32 17.07 39.87 -1.56
N ALA A 33 17.52 39.07 -0.59
CA ALA A 33 17.33 39.35 0.83
C ALA A 33 18.09 40.61 1.29
N VAL A 34 19.28 40.87 0.74
CA VAL A 34 20.14 42.00 1.15
C VAL A 34 19.69 43.36 0.57
N HIS A 35 18.93 43.37 -0.53
CA HIS A 35 18.48 44.62 -1.19
C HIS A 35 17.01 44.98 -0.93
N THR A 36 16.32 44.29 -0.02
CA THR A 36 14.89 44.56 0.24
C THR A 36 14.70 45.55 1.38
N ASP A 37 15.24 46.76 1.23
CA ASP A 37 14.76 47.96 1.92
C ASP A 37 13.94 48.79 0.92
N ARG A 38 12.81 48.23 0.49
CA ARG A 38 11.67 48.95 -0.11
C ARG A 38 10.57 47.94 -0.39
N ILE A 39 9.53 47.96 0.43
CA ILE A 39 8.27 47.25 0.18
C ILE A 39 7.63 47.88 -1.06
N VAL A 40 7.84 47.28 -2.23
CA VAL A 40 7.03 47.55 -3.41
C VAL A 40 5.88 46.56 -3.40
N LYS A 41 4.64 47.06 -3.26
CA LYS A 41 3.43 46.23 -3.39
C LYS A 41 3.43 45.56 -4.77
N PRO A 42 3.18 44.24 -4.89
CA PRO A 42 3.13 43.58 -6.18
C PRO A 42 1.99 44.15 -7.02
N ALA A 43 2.28 44.55 -8.25
CA ALA A 43 1.28 44.98 -9.21
C ALA A 43 0.34 43.80 -9.51
N LYS A 44 -0.98 44.05 -9.46
CA LYS A 44 -2.00 43.04 -9.78
C LYS A 44 -1.77 42.53 -11.20
N PRO A 45 -1.78 41.20 -11.43
CA PRO A 45 -1.59 40.66 -12.77
C PRO A 45 -2.74 41.07 -13.69
N ASN A 46 -2.39 41.34 -14.94
CA ASN A 46 -3.34 41.76 -15.98
C ASN A 46 -4.42 40.68 -16.17
N LYS A 47 -5.70 41.07 -16.17
CA LYS A 47 -6.85 40.14 -16.17
C LYS A 47 -6.80 39.14 -17.34
N PHE A 48 -6.18 39.49 -18.46
CA PHE A 48 -6.00 38.61 -19.62
C PHE A 48 -5.05 37.42 -19.35
N VAL A 49 -4.07 37.56 -18.46
CA VAL A 49 -3.12 36.47 -18.11
C VAL A 49 -3.78 35.43 -17.20
N ILE A 50 -4.76 35.84 -16.38
CA ILE A 50 -5.53 34.92 -15.53
C ILE A 50 -6.42 34.03 -16.41
N PHE A 51 -7.04 34.60 -17.45
CA PHE A 51 -7.86 33.83 -18.38
C PHE A 51 -7.04 32.79 -19.15
N THR A 52 -5.89 33.15 -19.72
CA THR A 52 -5.08 32.21 -20.52
C THR A 52 -4.50 31.05 -19.70
N ILE A 53 -4.10 31.28 -18.45
CA ILE A 53 -3.60 30.21 -17.57
C ILE A 53 -4.75 29.30 -17.11
N SER A 54 -5.94 29.85 -16.85
CA SER A 54 -7.11 29.05 -16.48
C SER A 54 -7.56 28.13 -17.62
N THR A 55 -7.57 28.60 -18.87
CA THR A 55 -7.95 27.79 -20.02
C THR A 55 -6.93 26.68 -20.28
N PHE A 56 -5.63 26.95 -20.11
CA PHE A 56 -4.60 25.93 -20.28
C PHE A 56 -4.64 24.85 -19.18
N ALA A 57 -4.94 25.23 -17.93
CA ALA A 57 -5.13 24.29 -16.83
C ALA A 57 -6.38 23.42 -17.02
N ILE A 58 -7.49 23.99 -17.53
CA ILE A 58 -8.72 23.26 -17.86
C ILE A 58 -8.48 22.30 -19.05
N CYS A 59 -7.73 22.72 -20.08
CA CYS A 59 -7.35 21.83 -21.17
C CYS A 59 -6.40 20.71 -20.73
N LEU A 60 -5.46 20.97 -19.82
CA LEU A 60 -4.60 19.94 -19.23
C LEU A 60 -5.39 18.94 -18.39
N LEU A 61 -6.34 19.42 -17.57
CA LEU A 61 -7.26 18.56 -16.83
C LEU A 61 -8.17 17.74 -17.75
N ALA A 62 -8.70 18.33 -18.83
CA ALA A 62 -9.47 17.60 -19.83
C ALA A 62 -8.61 16.57 -20.58
N PHE A 63 -7.32 16.86 -20.81
CA PHE A 63 -6.37 15.93 -21.41
C PHE A 63 -6.08 14.77 -20.46
N PHE A 64 -5.81 15.02 -19.17
CA PHE A 64 -5.62 13.97 -18.16
C PHE A 64 -6.88 13.14 -17.90
N VAL A 65 -8.05 13.77 -17.84
CA VAL A 65 -9.34 13.06 -17.76
C VAL A 65 -9.55 12.23 -19.03
N SER A 66 -9.21 12.72 -20.22
CA SER A 66 -9.31 11.92 -21.43
C SER A 66 -8.30 10.77 -21.46
N THR A 67 -7.07 10.93 -20.97
CA THR A 67 -6.09 9.83 -20.91
C THR A 67 -6.42 8.82 -19.83
N GLU A 68 -7.00 9.21 -18.68
CA GLU A 68 -7.52 8.24 -17.70
C GLU A 68 -8.82 7.58 -18.16
N PHE A 69 -9.63 8.27 -18.97
CA PHE A 69 -10.83 7.69 -19.59
C PHE A 69 -10.48 6.75 -20.76
N PHE A 70 -9.36 6.95 -21.46
CA PHE A 70 -8.84 6.04 -22.48
C PHE A 70 -7.91 4.93 -21.92
N VAL A 71 -7.44 5.06 -20.67
CA VAL A 71 -6.76 3.96 -19.93
C VAL A 71 -7.75 3.09 -19.15
N ARG A 72 -9.00 3.55 -18.96
CA ARG A 72 -10.18 2.66 -18.85
C ARG A 72 -10.67 2.20 -20.22
N ASN A 73 -9.76 1.71 -21.06
CA ASN A 73 -10.19 0.76 -22.07
C ASN A 73 -10.51 -0.52 -21.32
N ASP A 74 -11.81 -0.85 -21.26
CA ASP A 74 -12.30 -2.18 -20.92
C ASP A 74 -11.29 -3.24 -21.37
N PRO A 75 -10.75 -4.10 -20.48
CA PRO A 75 -10.17 -5.34 -20.97
C PRO A 75 -11.28 -5.99 -21.77
N GLU A 76 -11.02 -6.23 -23.06
CA GLU A 76 -11.96 -6.83 -24.01
C GLU A 76 -12.85 -7.82 -23.27
N LYS A 77 -14.16 -7.55 -23.26
CA LYS A 77 -15.17 -8.47 -22.73
C LYS A 77 -14.79 -9.87 -23.18
N ILE A 78 -14.44 -10.70 -22.19
CA ILE A 78 -14.18 -12.11 -22.34
C ILE A 78 -15.47 -12.72 -22.87
N ASN A 79 -15.57 -12.82 -24.20
CA ASN A 79 -16.75 -13.35 -24.88
C ASN A 79 -16.75 -14.87 -24.74
N GLY A 80 -17.32 -15.33 -23.63
CA GLY A 80 -17.37 -16.74 -23.27
C GLY A 80 -18.45 -17.07 -22.25
N GLY A 81 -19.72 -16.89 -22.60
CA GLY A 81 -20.85 -17.58 -21.96
C GLY A 81 -21.51 -16.89 -20.76
N MET A 82 -22.84 -17.03 -20.68
CA MET A 82 -23.72 -16.53 -19.62
C MET A 82 -23.28 -16.93 -18.20
N ASN A 83 -23.57 -16.01 -17.26
CA ASN A 83 -23.70 -16.15 -15.80
C ASN A 83 -22.54 -15.57 -14.97
N ASN A 84 -22.97 -14.74 -14.01
CA ASN A 84 -22.28 -14.11 -12.89
C ASN A 84 -20.74 -14.26 -12.86
N GLU A 85 -20.02 -13.14 -13.05
CA GLU A 85 -18.55 -13.06 -13.13
C GLU A 85 -17.81 -13.74 -11.96
N TRP A 86 -18.47 -13.90 -10.81
CA TRP A 86 -17.94 -14.46 -9.57
C TRP A 86 -18.53 -15.82 -9.19
N GLU A 87 -19.25 -16.50 -10.09
CA GLU A 87 -19.68 -17.88 -9.84
C GLU A 87 -18.49 -18.84 -9.84
N ILE A 88 -18.43 -19.72 -8.83
CA ILE A 88 -17.38 -20.74 -8.70
C ILE A 88 -17.36 -21.59 -9.96
N ARG A 89 -16.24 -21.56 -10.66
CA ARG A 89 -16.02 -22.28 -11.92
C ARG A 89 -14.58 -22.72 -12.00
N HIS A 90 -14.37 -24.00 -12.20
CA HIS A 90 -13.03 -24.58 -12.35
C HIS A 90 -12.68 -24.83 -13.82
N GLU A 91 -13.54 -24.40 -14.75
CA GLU A 91 -13.36 -24.56 -16.19
C GLU A 91 -13.62 -23.23 -16.89
N TYR A 92 -12.74 -22.88 -17.81
CA TYR A 92 -12.94 -21.76 -18.73
C TYR A 92 -13.36 -22.31 -20.09
N LYS A 93 -14.51 -21.86 -20.59
CA LYS A 93 -15.14 -22.37 -21.83
C LYS A 93 -15.31 -21.26 -22.86
N VAL A 94 -14.95 -21.55 -24.10
CA VAL A 94 -15.24 -20.71 -25.27
C VAL A 94 -16.08 -21.53 -26.24
N ASN A 95 -17.28 -21.04 -26.59
CA ASN A 95 -18.24 -21.77 -27.44
C ASN A 95 -18.49 -23.21 -26.93
N GLN A 96 -18.71 -23.36 -25.61
CA GLN A 96 -18.90 -24.64 -24.90
C GLN A 96 -17.68 -25.59 -24.88
N ASN A 97 -16.57 -25.25 -25.56
CA ASN A 97 -15.34 -26.02 -25.51
C ASN A 97 -14.47 -25.54 -24.35
N ILE A 98 -14.01 -26.47 -23.52
CA ILE A 98 -13.06 -26.17 -22.43
C ILE A 98 -11.73 -25.75 -23.06
N LYS A 99 -11.28 -24.54 -22.73
CA LYS A 99 -9.96 -24.02 -23.13
C LYS A 99 -8.91 -24.37 -22.09
N PHE A 100 -9.25 -24.22 -20.82
CA PHE A 100 -8.48 -24.78 -19.73
C PHE A 100 -9.36 -25.04 -18.51
N SER A 101 -8.84 -25.81 -17.58
CA SER A 101 -9.44 -26.05 -16.27
C SER A 101 -8.39 -25.98 -15.18
N ILE A 102 -8.84 -25.82 -13.94
CA ILE A 102 -8.01 -25.90 -12.74
C ILE A 102 -8.50 -27.05 -11.86
N LEU A 103 -7.56 -27.78 -11.29
CA LEU A 103 -7.82 -28.71 -10.20
C LEU A 103 -7.14 -28.13 -8.95
N PRO A 104 -7.88 -27.34 -8.14
CA PRO A 104 -7.40 -26.90 -6.84
C PRO A 104 -7.43 -28.04 -5.82
N ASP A 105 -6.69 -27.87 -4.72
CA ASP A 105 -6.83 -28.74 -3.55
C ASP A 105 -8.28 -28.64 -2.99
N PRO A 106 -8.95 -29.76 -2.65
CA PRO A 106 -10.30 -29.70 -2.10
C PRO A 106 -10.37 -28.98 -0.73
N ASN A 107 -9.25 -28.84 -0.05
CA ASN A 107 -9.14 -28.20 1.26
C ASN A 107 -8.40 -26.86 1.19
N LEU A 108 -8.50 -26.11 0.08
CA LEU A 108 -7.90 -24.78 -0.03
C LEU A 108 -8.26 -23.89 1.16
N LYS A 109 -7.23 -23.38 1.84
CA LYS A 109 -7.34 -22.42 2.95
C LYS A 109 -6.49 -21.20 2.67
N ALA A 110 -6.96 -20.06 3.14
CA ALA A 110 -6.18 -18.82 3.12
C ALA A 110 -4.81 -19.02 3.80
N GLY A 111 -3.79 -18.32 3.31
CA GLY A 111 -2.46 -18.26 3.93
C GLY A 111 -1.62 -19.55 3.85
N THR A 112 -2.14 -20.64 3.28
CA THR A 112 -1.42 -21.90 3.10
C THR A 112 -1.01 -22.08 1.63
N PRO A 113 0.25 -22.46 1.32
CA PRO A 113 0.64 -22.76 -0.06
C PRO A 113 -0.01 -24.06 -0.53
N TYR A 114 -0.66 -24.03 -1.69
CA TYR A 114 -1.23 -25.21 -2.33
C TYR A 114 -0.68 -25.41 -3.73
N GLY A 115 -0.57 -26.68 -4.12
CA GLY A 115 -0.31 -27.06 -5.49
C GLY A 115 -1.59 -27.00 -6.32
N TYR A 116 -1.51 -26.39 -7.49
CA TYR A 116 -2.58 -26.30 -8.47
C TYR A 116 -2.17 -27.01 -9.75
N ILE A 117 -3.12 -27.71 -10.37
CA ILE A 117 -2.94 -28.26 -11.70
C ILE A 117 -3.83 -27.45 -12.66
N PHE A 118 -3.20 -26.71 -13.56
CA PHE A 118 -3.88 -26.14 -14.72
C PHE A 118 -3.80 -27.13 -15.88
N SER A 119 -4.94 -27.45 -16.47
CA SER A 119 -5.06 -28.36 -17.61
C SER A 119 -5.51 -27.60 -18.84
N PHE A 120 -4.57 -27.38 -19.76
CA PHE A 120 -4.80 -26.66 -21.01
C PHE A 120 -5.16 -27.62 -22.15
N ALA A 121 -6.18 -27.26 -22.93
CA ALA A 121 -6.78 -28.17 -23.91
C ALA A 121 -6.14 -28.14 -25.30
N GLU A 122 -5.42 -27.07 -25.67
CA GLU A 122 -4.86 -26.93 -27.02
C GLU A 122 -3.54 -27.71 -27.17
N PRO A 123 -3.08 -28.01 -28.39
CA PRO A 123 -1.79 -28.67 -28.60
C PRO A 123 -0.61 -27.82 -28.11
N PHE A 124 0.49 -28.47 -27.70
CA PHE A 124 1.68 -27.77 -27.18
C PHE A 124 2.19 -26.63 -28.07
N ASP A 125 2.17 -26.84 -29.39
CA ASP A 125 2.62 -25.82 -30.38
C ASP A 125 1.82 -24.51 -30.30
N THR A 126 0.64 -24.52 -29.69
CA THR A 126 -0.16 -23.30 -29.44
C THR A 126 0.46 -22.43 -28.34
N TYR A 127 1.21 -23.05 -27.43
CA TYR A 127 1.77 -22.44 -26.23
C TYR A 127 3.28 -22.24 -26.31
N LYS A 128 3.97 -23.06 -27.10
CA LYS A 128 5.42 -23.05 -27.25
C LYS A 128 5.98 -21.65 -27.58
N GLY A 129 6.93 -21.19 -26.77
CA GLY A 129 7.60 -19.89 -26.91
C GLY A 129 6.79 -18.70 -26.40
N LYS A 130 5.59 -18.91 -25.84
CA LYS A 130 4.81 -17.85 -25.20
C LYS A 130 5.16 -17.72 -23.73
N GLU A 131 4.94 -16.52 -23.19
CA GLU A 131 5.04 -16.26 -21.75
C GLU A 131 3.70 -16.52 -21.06
N LEU A 132 3.64 -17.53 -20.20
CA LEU A 132 2.52 -17.79 -19.32
C LEU A 132 2.67 -16.99 -18.03
N SER A 133 1.59 -16.35 -17.58
CA SER A 133 1.53 -15.75 -16.25
C SER A 133 0.12 -15.87 -15.67
N ILE A 134 0.01 -15.85 -14.34
CA ILE A 134 -1.27 -15.98 -13.64
C ILE A 134 -1.38 -14.91 -12.56
N SER A 135 -2.47 -14.15 -12.59
CA SER A 135 -2.85 -13.23 -11.52
C SER A 135 -4.05 -13.76 -10.75
N ALA A 136 -4.11 -13.51 -9.45
CA ALA A 136 -5.26 -13.82 -8.61
C ALA A 136 -5.91 -12.51 -8.13
N LEU A 137 -7.21 -12.36 -8.34
CA LEU A 137 -8.03 -11.22 -7.93
C LEU A 137 -9.01 -11.65 -6.84
N HIS A 138 -8.96 -11.02 -5.68
CA HIS A 138 -9.89 -11.27 -4.59
C HIS A 138 -11.18 -10.46 -4.76
N LYS A 139 -12.33 -11.12 -4.58
CA LYS A 139 -13.64 -10.49 -4.78
C LYS A 139 -13.91 -9.32 -3.84
N GLU A 140 -13.71 -9.53 -2.54
CA GLU A 140 -14.19 -8.57 -1.54
C GLU A 140 -13.17 -7.44 -1.34
N THR A 141 -11.88 -7.74 -1.31
CA THR A 141 -10.82 -6.72 -1.11
C THR A 141 -10.41 -6.01 -2.39
N GLY A 142 -10.67 -6.61 -3.57
CA GLY A 142 -10.16 -6.12 -4.85
C GLY A 142 -8.65 -6.29 -5.02
N GLU A 143 -7.97 -6.98 -4.11
CA GLU A 143 -6.54 -7.20 -4.19
C GLU A 143 -6.20 -8.09 -5.40
N ARG A 144 -5.21 -7.66 -6.18
CA ARG A 144 -4.65 -8.41 -7.29
C ARG A 144 -3.20 -8.76 -7.00
N ILE A 145 -2.87 -10.05 -7.01
CA ILE A 145 -1.51 -10.55 -6.80
C ILE A 145 -1.04 -11.39 -8.00
N GLN A 146 0.24 -11.28 -8.34
CA GLN A 146 0.86 -12.13 -9.37
C GLN A 146 1.27 -13.46 -8.73
N VAL A 147 0.50 -14.52 -8.95
CA VAL A 147 0.73 -15.84 -8.32
C VAL A 147 1.64 -16.76 -9.15
N LEU A 148 1.71 -16.54 -10.46
CA LEU A 148 2.73 -17.13 -11.33
C LEU A 148 3.39 -15.98 -12.11
N PRO A 149 4.68 -15.69 -11.90
CA PRO A 149 5.39 -14.69 -12.71
C PRO A 149 5.49 -15.15 -14.18
N HIS A 150 5.88 -14.23 -15.07
CA HIS A 150 6.06 -14.55 -16.49
C HIS A 150 7.06 -15.70 -16.67
N GLN A 151 6.59 -16.80 -17.24
CA GLN A 151 7.36 -18.02 -17.48
C GLN A 151 7.22 -18.41 -18.96
N GLU A 152 8.35 -18.50 -19.65
CA GLU A 152 8.38 -18.99 -21.03
C GLU A 152 8.05 -20.50 -21.08
N ILE A 153 7.16 -20.86 -22.00
CA ILE A 153 6.75 -22.24 -22.23
C ILE A 153 7.68 -22.88 -23.27
N THR A 154 8.67 -23.64 -22.82
CA THR A 154 9.68 -24.25 -23.69
C THR A 154 9.44 -25.73 -23.97
N GLU A 155 8.74 -26.42 -23.07
CA GLU A 155 8.45 -27.85 -23.13
C GLU A 155 7.02 -28.17 -22.65
N PRO A 156 6.41 -29.28 -23.10
CA PRO A 156 5.10 -29.71 -22.61
C PRO A 156 5.18 -30.19 -21.15
N SER A 157 4.03 -30.40 -20.51
CA SER A 157 4.00 -31.03 -19.18
C SER A 157 4.58 -32.44 -19.24
N SER A 158 5.41 -32.82 -18.27
CA SER A 158 6.06 -34.13 -18.23
C SER A 158 5.03 -35.27 -18.30
N GLY A 159 5.17 -36.13 -19.31
CA GLY A 159 4.26 -37.25 -19.56
C GLY A 159 3.00 -36.89 -20.35
N TYR A 160 2.88 -35.66 -20.87
CA TYR A 160 1.72 -35.19 -21.63
C TYR A 160 2.13 -34.51 -22.95
N PRO A 161 1.29 -34.58 -24.00
CA PRO A 161 1.57 -33.95 -25.30
C PRO A 161 1.33 -32.44 -25.32
N SER A 162 0.87 -31.85 -24.22
CA SER A 162 0.59 -30.42 -24.07
C SER A 162 0.74 -29.98 -22.61
N LEU A 163 0.30 -28.77 -22.27
CA LEU A 163 0.21 -28.25 -20.92
C LEU A 163 -0.99 -28.84 -20.14
N GLN A 164 -1.32 -30.11 -20.36
CA GLN A 164 -2.47 -30.76 -19.71
C GLN A 164 -2.30 -30.92 -18.19
N ARG A 165 -1.07 -30.82 -17.68
CA ARG A 165 -0.77 -30.82 -16.24
C ARG A 165 0.30 -29.79 -15.92
N PHE A 166 0.02 -28.53 -16.20
CA PHE A 166 0.87 -27.44 -15.76
C PHE A 166 0.69 -27.26 -14.25
N THR A 167 1.70 -27.63 -13.48
CA THR A 167 1.68 -27.52 -12.01
C THR A 167 2.31 -26.21 -11.57
N THR A 168 1.63 -25.49 -10.69
CA THR A 168 2.21 -24.34 -9.98
C THR A 168 1.81 -24.38 -8.51
N THR A 169 2.60 -23.76 -7.64
CA THR A 169 2.31 -23.65 -6.20
C THR A 169 2.29 -22.20 -5.82
N PHE A 170 1.23 -21.75 -5.17
CA PHE A 170 1.13 -20.40 -4.64
C PHE A 170 0.21 -20.33 -3.44
N THR A 171 0.31 -19.23 -2.71
CA THR A 171 -0.53 -18.90 -1.56
C THR A 171 -1.41 -17.73 -1.91
N VAL A 172 -2.68 -17.81 -1.52
CA VAL A 172 -3.59 -16.65 -1.52
C VAL A 172 -3.85 -16.24 -0.06
N PRO A 173 -3.79 -14.93 0.26
CA PRO A 173 -3.75 -14.48 1.64
C PRO A 173 -5.12 -14.49 2.34
N TYR A 174 -6.22 -14.50 1.60
CA TYR A 174 -7.58 -14.35 2.15
C TYR A 174 -8.47 -15.54 1.79
N GLU A 175 -9.45 -15.77 2.65
CA GLU A 175 -10.57 -16.64 2.34
C GLU A 175 -11.50 -15.99 1.30
N GLY A 176 -12.53 -16.71 0.89
CA GLY A 176 -13.53 -16.20 -0.05
C GLY A 176 -13.21 -16.53 -1.50
N LEU A 177 -13.78 -15.73 -2.41
CA LEU A 177 -13.74 -16.00 -3.85
C LEU A 177 -12.54 -15.32 -4.49
N TRP A 178 -11.74 -16.13 -5.18
CA TRP A 178 -10.60 -15.68 -5.96
C TRP A 178 -10.81 -16.01 -7.43
N LYS A 179 -10.58 -15.01 -8.29
CA LYS A 179 -10.53 -15.20 -9.74
C LYS A 179 -9.08 -15.35 -10.17
N TYR A 180 -8.73 -16.47 -10.77
CA TYR A 180 -7.40 -16.69 -11.34
C TYR A 180 -7.46 -16.41 -12.84
N GLU A 181 -6.75 -15.37 -13.27
CA GLU A 181 -6.69 -14.88 -14.63
C GLU A 181 -5.38 -15.35 -15.26
N VAL A 182 -5.50 -16.10 -16.36
CA VAL A 182 -4.38 -16.66 -17.11
C VAL A 182 -4.05 -15.74 -18.28
N TYR A 183 -2.77 -15.44 -18.45
CA TYR A 183 -2.26 -14.60 -19.54
C TYR A 183 -1.25 -15.36 -20.38
N LEU A 184 -1.26 -15.12 -21.69
CA LEU A 184 -0.25 -15.54 -22.65
C LEU A 184 0.30 -14.32 -23.37
N ASP A 185 1.61 -14.08 -23.29
CA ASP A 185 2.29 -12.89 -23.85
C ASP A 185 1.63 -11.58 -23.38
N GLY A 186 1.24 -11.54 -22.10
CA GLY A 186 0.52 -10.41 -21.49
C GLY A 186 -0.93 -10.22 -21.95
N LYS A 187 -1.45 -11.09 -22.84
CA LYS A 187 -2.86 -11.06 -23.29
C LYS A 187 -3.71 -12.02 -22.48
N ALA A 188 -4.91 -11.60 -22.09
CA ALA A 188 -5.84 -12.44 -21.37
C ALA A 188 -6.20 -13.70 -22.19
N TYR A 189 -5.99 -14.87 -21.61
CA TYR A 189 -6.33 -16.17 -22.20
C TYR A 189 -7.68 -16.66 -21.68
N GLY A 190 -7.95 -16.45 -20.39
CA GLY A 190 -9.22 -16.71 -19.74
C GLY A 190 -9.06 -16.80 -18.23
N ASP A 191 -10.14 -17.17 -17.54
CA ASP A 191 -10.19 -17.10 -16.09
C ASP A 191 -11.08 -18.18 -15.46
N VAL A 192 -10.78 -18.48 -14.19
CA VAL A 192 -11.53 -19.42 -13.34
C VAL A 192 -11.79 -18.76 -11.99
N VAL A 193 -12.84 -19.19 -11.28
CA VAL A 193 -13.15 -18.68 -9.94
C VAL A 193 -13.17 -19.84 -8.95
N VAL A 194 -12.39 -19.68 -7.90
CA VAL A 194 -12.16 -20.70 -6.87
C VAL A 194 -12.61 -20.15 -5.52
N SER A 195 -13.22 -21.00 -4.70
CA SER A 195 -13.53 -20.69 -3.30
C SER A 195 -12.40 -21.15 -2.40
N VAL A 196 -11.96 -20.27 -1.51
CA VAL A 196 -10.89 -20.52 -0.53
C VAL A 196 -11.51 -20.44 0.86
N ALA A 197 -11.30 -21.46 1.67
CA ALA A 197 -11.84 -21.47 3.04
C ALA A 197 -11.02 -20.59 3.99
N GLU A 198 -11.63 -20.27 5.13
CA GLU A 198 -10.97 -19.58 6.25
C GLU A 198 -9.63 -20.23 6.57
N LYS A 199 -8.66 -19.38 6.94
CA LYS A 199 -7.45 -19.83 7.61
C LYS A 199 -7.87 -20.66 8.83
N ALA A 200 -7.20 -21.77 9.12
CA ALA A 200 -7.49 -22.46 10.38
C ALA A 200 -7.26 -21.49 11.54
N LYS A 201 -8.15 -21.49 12.55
CA LYS A 201 -8.07 -20.57 13.70
C LYS A 201 -6.73 -20.61 14.45
N ASP A 202 -5.95 -21.67 14.27
CA ASP A 202 -4.63 -21.86 14.88
C ASP A 202 -3.46 -21.63 13.91
N ALA A 203 -3.69 -21.02 12.75
CA ALA A 203 -2.64 -20.83 11.77
C ALA A 203 -1.82 -19.58 12.11
N PRO A 204 -0.49 -19.71 12.25
CA PRO A 204 0.37 -18.70 12.88
C PRO A 204 0.28 -17.34 12.18
N ILE A 205 0.30 -16.27 12.96
CA ILE A 205 0.31 -14.90 12.44
C ILE A 205 1.56 -14.71 11.57
N THR A 206 1.39 -14.10 10.40
CA THR A 206 2.52 -13.82 9.51
C THR A 206 3.12 -12.46 9.86
N PHE A 207 4.34 -12.50 10.38
CA PHE A 207 5.14 -11.34 10.75
C PHE A 207 6.07 -10.90 9.60
N PRO A 208 6.18 -9.58 9.33
CA PRO A 208 7.26 -9.03 8.50
C PRO A 208 8.64 -9.32 9.11
N GLU A 209 9.65 -9.51 8.26
CA GLU A 209 11.03 -9.81 8.71
C GLU A 209 11.65 -8.68 9.56
N ASP A 210 11.18 -7.44 9.38
CA ASP A 210 11.69 -6.24 10.02
C ASP A 210 10.85 -5.75 11.20
N ILE A 211 9.89 -6.55 11.67
CA ILE A 211 9.08 -6.20 12.84
C ILE A 211 9.96 -6.16 14.12
N PRO A 212 9.72 -5.23 15.06
CA PRO A 212 10.50 -5.19 16.30
C PRO A 212 10.35 -6.47 17.15
N ASP A 213 11.47 -6.97 17.68
CA ASP A 213 11.54 -8.24 18.43
C ASP A 213 10.66 -8.31 19.69
N PHE A 214 10.26 -7.16 20.24
CA PHE A 214 9.36 -7.11 21.41
C PHE A 214 7.89 -7.33 21.04
N VAL A 215 7.53 -7.33 19.76
CA VAL A 215 6.16 -7.64 19.29
C VAL A 215 5.99 -9.15 19.25
N GLN A 216 5.06 -9.67 20.04
CA GLN A 216 4.87 -11.12 20.21
C GLN A 216 3.50 -11.56 19.70
N GLU A 217 3.38 -12.82 19.25
CA GLU A 217 2.11 -13.40 18.80
C GLU A 217 1.02 -13.32 19.89
N SER A 218 1.41 -13.44 21.16
CA SER A 218 0.51 -13.29 22.30
C SER A 218 -0.16 -11.91 22.40
N ASP A 219 0.45 -10.85 21.86
CA ASP A 219 -0.14 -9.51 21.90
C ASP A 219 -1.42 -9.46 21.05
N PHE A 220 -1.49 -10.26 19.99
CA PHE A 220 -2.64 -10.34 19.09
C PHE A 220 -3.77 -11.23 19.64
N ASP A 221 -3.43 -12.21 20.47
CA ASP A 221 -4.42 -13.05 21.17
C ASP A 221 -5.25 -12.26 22.19
N THR A 222 -4.71 -11.12 22.67
CA THR A 222 -5.38 -10.25 23.64
C THR A 222 -6.32 -9.23 23.01
N ILE A 223 -6.45 -9.21 21.68
CA ILE A 223 -7.26 -8.22 20.97
C ILE A 223 -8.74 -8.43 21.25
N ASP A 224 -9.35 -7.45 21.92
CA ASP A 224 -10.79 -7.35 22.07
C ASP A 224 -11.41 -6.59 20.90
N TRP A 225 -11.83 -7.33 19.87
CA TRP A 225 -12.43 -6.77 18.65
C TRP A 225 -13.74 -6.02 18.90
N GLU A 226 -14.44 -6.28 20.00
CA GLU A 226 -15.70 -5.61 20.34
C GLU A 226 -15.46 -4.24 20.97
N ARG A 227 -14.26 -4.01 21.52
CA ARG A 227 -13.85 -2.73 22.09
C ARG A 227 -13.40 -1.75 21.00
N LYS A 228 -14.37 -1.23 20.24
CA LYS A 228 -14.11 -0.21 19.21
C LYS A 228 -13.58 1.08 19.82
N ALA A 229 -12.60 1.69 19.15
CA ALA A 229 -12.15 3.03 19.45
C ALA A 229 -13.31 4.01 19.19
N VAL A 230 -13.57 4.90 20.14
CA VAL A 230 -14.70 5.84 20.09
C VAL A 230 -14.20 7.28 20.05
N GLU A 231 -15.00 8.16 19.47
CA GLU A 231 -14.71 9.59 19.51
C GLU A 231 -14.93 10.13 20.92
N PHE A 232 -13.97 10.90 21.44
CA PHE A 232 -14.07 11.58 22.73
C PHE A 232 -13.45 12.98 22.71
N GLY A 233 -13.92 13.83 23.63
CA GLY A 233 -13.55 15.24 23.72
C GLY A 233 -14.04 16.09 22.54
N ASP A 234 -13.62 17.37 22.50
CA ASP A 234 -14.12 18.35 21.52
C ASP A 234 -13.26 18.46 20.24
N ARG A 235 -12.25 17.61 20.08
CA ARG A 235 -11.21 17.72 19.02
C ARG A 235 -11.24 16.58 18.01
N GLY A 236 -12.25 15.72 18.04
CA GLY A 236 -12.37 14.58 17.13
C GLY A 236 -11.28 13.53 17.34
N ILE A 237 -10.88 13.30 18.59
CA ILE A 237 -9.94 12.24 18.95
C ILE A 237 -10.73 10.93 18.97
N ILE A 238 -10.28 9.93 18.23
CA ILE A 238 -10.87 8.59 18.26
C ILE A 238 -9.89 7.64 18.95
N GLY A 239 -10.32 6.95 19.98
CA GLY A 239 -9.44 6.07 20.77
C GLY A 239 -10.07 5.50 22.03
N ASN A 240 -9.21 5.25 23.02
CA ASN A 240 -9.58 4.86 24.37
C ASN A 240 -9.37 6.07 25.30
N GLU A 241 -10.47 6.64 25.80
CA GLU A 241 -10.44 7.81 26.68
C GLU A 241 -9.51 7.59 27.89
N ASN A 242 -8.75 8.63 28.25
CA ASN A 242 -7.74 8.64 29.32
C ASN A 242 -6.54 7.70 29.11
N LYS A 243 -6.33 7.19 27.89
CA LYS A 243 -5.20 6.31 27.60
C LYS A 243 -4.50 6.62 26.28
N SER A 244 -5.19 6.48 25.16
CA SER A 244 -4.63 6.81 23.85
C SER A 244 -5.70 7.17 22.83
N GLY A 245 -5.32 7.95 21.81
CA GLY A 245 -6.24 8.29 20.74
C GLY A 245 -5.56 8.97 19.57
N VAL A 246 -6.32 9.12 18.49
CA VAL A 246 -5.82 9.65 17.23
C VAL A 246 -6.77 10.71 16.68
N ILE A 247 -6.23 11.88 16.34
CA ILE A 247 -6.89 12.82 15.44
C ILE A 247 -6.54 12.42 14.01
N GLY A 248 -7.56 12.30 13.16
CA GLY A 248 -7.44 11.92 11.75
C GLY A 248 -7.87 10.48 11.44
N ALA A 249 -8.08 9.64 12.46
CA ALA A 249 -8.53 8.26 12.27
C ALA A 249 -9.97 8.15 11.73
N GLY A 250 -10.79 9.20 11.88
CA GLY A 250 -12.19 9.22 11.42
C GLY A 250 -12.38 9.44 9.92
N MET A 251 -11.31 9.72 9.16
CA MET A 251 -11.34 9.84 7.70
C MET A 251 -10.28 8.95 7.06
N PRO A 252 -10.30 7.63 7.32
CA PRO A 252 -9.23 6.77 6.89
C PRO A 252 -9.19 6.66 5.36
N SER A 253 -8.01 6.86 4.76
CA SER A 253 -7.78 6.71 3.33
C SER A 253 -6.71 5.67 3.04
N LEU A 254 -6.95 4.81 2.04
CA LEU A 254 -5.91 3.88 1.54
C LEU A 254 -4.72 4.61 0.88
N ASN A 255 -4.89 5.88 0.49
CA ASN A 255 -3.88 6.66 -0.21
C ASN A 255 -3.01 7.53 0.71
N GLY A 256 -2.94 7.18 1.99
CA GLY A 256 -2.11 7.86 2.98
C GLY A 256 -2.79 9.09 3.57
N GLN A 257 -2.57 9.31 4.86
CA GLN A 257 -3.24 10.36 5.64
C GLN A 257 -2.39 10.79 6.83
N LYS A 258 -2.68 11.97 7.38
CA LYS A 258 -1.98 12.47 8.57
C LYS A 258 -2.74 12.11 9.83
N TRP A 259 -2.09 11.38 10.71
CA TRP A 259 -2.60 11.04 12.03
C TRP A 259 -1.78 11.75 13.09
N MET A 260 -2.45 12.29 14.11
CA MET A 260 -1.80 12.82 15.30
C MET A 260 -2.16 11.92 16.47
N TRP A 261 -1.15 11.27 17.02
CA TRP A 261 -1.25 10.36 18.15
C TRP A 261 -1.24 11.16 19.45
N HIS A 262 -2.06 10.75 20.41
CA HIS A 262 -2.21 11.32 21.73
C HIS A 262 -2.08 10.21 22.77
N LEU A 263 -1.21 10.40 23.76
CA LEU A 263 -0.95 9.45 24.85
C LEU A 263 -1.17 10.14 26.20
N TRP A 264 -1.91 9.50 27.09
CA TRP A 264 -2.15 9.95 28.47
C TRP A 264 -1.40 9.06 29.46
N GLY A 265 -0.83 9.66 30.50
CA GLY A 265 0.00 8.98 31.50
C GLY A 265 1.40 8.61 31.00
N VAL A 266 1.82 9.15 29.86
CA VAL A 266 3.13 8.94 29.24
C VAL A 266 3.77 10.30 28.97
N GLU A 267 5.00 10.49 29.43
CA GLU A 267 5.82 11.66 29.15
C GLU A 267 6.97 11.23 28.24
N ASP A 268 7.24 11.99 27.16
CA ASP A 268 8.41 11.89 26.26
C ASP A 268 8.92 10.46 26.01
N ALA A 269 8.37 9.78 25.00
CA ALA A 269 8.60 8.34 24.83
C ALA A 269 8.67 7.91 23.36
N ASP A 270 9.32 6.76 23.11
CA ASP A 270 9.29 6.11 21.81
C ASP A 270 7.97 5.35 21.63
N LEU A 271 7.25 5.69 20.56
CA LEU A 271 5.96 5.11 20.19
C LEU A 271 6.13 4.22 18.95
N THR A 272 6.01 2.90 19.15
CA THR A 272 5.94 1.92 18.07
C THR A 272 4.49 1.62 17.72
N ILE A 273 4.17 1.63 16.43
CA ILE A 273 2.80 1.48 15.93
C ILE A 273 2.73 0.29 14.98
N VAL A 274 1.92 -0.71 15.34
CA VAL A 274 1.75 -1.95 14.59
C VAL A 274 0.29 -2.08 14.14
N GLY A 275 0.06 -2.18 12.83
CA GLY A 275 -1.28 -2.39 12.29
C GLY A 275 -1.55 -3.88 12.04
N PHE A 276 -2.62 -4.41 12.62
CA PHE A 276 -3.06 -5.79 12.42
C PHE A 276 -4.44 -5.83 11.77
N HIS A 277 -4.54 -6.53 10.64
CA HIS A 277 -5.79 -6.64 9.89
C HIS A 277 -6.51 -7.95 10.17
N LYS A 278 -7.74 -7.86 10.71
CA LYS A 278 -8.51 -9.00 11.23
C LYS A 278 -8.71 -10.11 10.20
N GLU A 279 -9.24 -9.78 9.03
CA GLU A 279 -9.63 -10.79 8.03
C GLU A 279 -8.40 -11.53 7.47
N SER A 280 -7.32 -10.79 7.25
CA SER A 280 -6.10 -11.38 6.68
C SER A 280 -5.15 -11.99 7.70
N GLN A 281 -5.31 -11.69 8.99
CA GLN A 281 -4.37 -12.08 10.04
C GLN A 281 -2.90 -11.71 9.69
N THR A 282 -2.69 -10.51 9.13
CA THR A 282 -1.37 -10.00 8.71
C THR A 282 -1.02 -8.72 9.43
N VAL A 283 0.27 -8.58 9.74
CA VAL A 283 0.84 -7.40 10.39
C VAL A 283 1.44 -6.46 9.34
N HIS A 284 1.19 -5.16 9.51
CA HIS A 284 1.61 -4.10 8.58
C HIS A 284 2.28 -2.96 9.32
N GLN A 285 3.39 -2.48 8.77
CA GLN A 285 3.92 -1.16 9.11
C GLN A 285 3.03 -0.11 8.46
N ILE A 286 2.24 0.59 9.26
CA ILE A 286 1.31 1.60 8.74
C ILE A 286 1.95 2.99 8.64
N LEU A 287 3.10 3.21 9.29
CA LEU A 287 3.86 4.45 9.20
C LEU A 287 4.59 4.56 7.86
N THR A 288 4.49 5.73 7.23
CA THR A 288 5.06 6.02 5.90
C THR A 288 6.12 7.11 5.91
N ASN A 289 6.58 7.52 7.09
CA ASN A 289 7.57 8.58 7.29
C ASN A 289 9.02 8.14 6.99
N GLY A 290 9.24 6.88 6.60
CA GLY A 290 10.56 6.32 6.34
C GLY A 290 11.39 6.05 7.61
N MET A 291 10.79 6.17 8.80
CA MET A 291 11.45 5.93 10.09
C MET A 291 11.19 4.52 10.66
N GLY A 292 10.56 3.64 9.87
CA GLY A 292 10.21 2.29 10.29
C GLY A 292 8.97 2.27 11.18
N TRP A 293 8.98 1.41 12.20
CA TRP A 293 7.86 1.13 13.10
C TRP A 293 7.69 2.14 14.23
N THR A 294 8.74 2.90 14.54
CA THR A 294 8.82 3.73 15.76
C THR A 294 8.97 5.20 15.42
N ILE A 295 8.25 6.04 16.17
CA ILE A 295 8.34 7.50 16.16
C ILE A 295 8.43 8.01 17.59
N HIS A 296 8.99 9.20 17.78
CA HIS A 296 9.05 9.79 19.12
C HIS A 296 7.80 10.63 19.40
N ALA A 297 7.21 10.45 20.58
CA ALA A 297 6.10 11.21 21.12
C ALA A 297 6.62 12.29 22.08
N TYR A 298 6.43 13.55 21.72
CA TYR A 298 6.92 14.70 22.48
C TYR A 298 5.83 15.23 23.40
N GLY A 299 6.18 16.16 24.30
CA GLY A 299 5.32 16.70 25.36
C GLY A 299 3.90 17.20 25.01
N PRO A 300 3.21 17.81 25.98
CA PRO A 300 1.75 17.83 26.00
C PRO A 300 1.11 18.63 24.86
N ASN A 301 0.00 18.11 24.34
CA ASN A 301 -0.84 18.79 23.35
C ASN A 301 -2.26 18.22 23.37
N ASN A 302 -3.26 19.05 23.05
CA ASN A 302 -4.68 18.68 23.02
C ASN A 302 -5.21 18.02 24.31
N GLY A 303 -4.56 18.24 25.46
CA GLY A 303 -4.92 17.63 26.73
C GLY A 303 -4.29 16.25 27.00
N ALA A 304 -3.50 15.73 26.07
CA ALA A 304 -2.64 14.56 26.28
C ALA A 304 -1.28 14.98 26.85
N ASP A 305 -0.61 14.06 27.53
CA ASP A 305 0.70 14.28 28.16
C ASP A 305 1.84 14.16 27.14
N ALA A 306 1.66 13.31 26.11
CA ALA A 306 2.52 13.24 24.94
C ALA A 306 1.72 13.15 23.63
N HIS A 307 2.32 13.64 22.55
CA HIS A 307 1.75 13.58 21.21
C HIS A 307 2.81 13.53 20.11
N THR A 308 2.42 13.02 18.94
CA THR A 308 3.26 13.11 17.74
C THR A 308 2.44 12.99 16.45
N PRO A 309 2.70 13.80 15.43
CA PRO A 309 2.09 13.64 14.11
C PRO A 309 2.85 12.62 13.25
N SER A 310 2.14 11.92 12.38
CA SER A 310 2.71 10.98 11.42
C SER A 310 1.90 10.89 10.14
N SER A 311 2.52 10.36 9.09
CA SER A 311 1.81 9.91 7.89
C SER A 311 1.55 8.41 8.00
N VAL A 312 0.28 8.02 7.90
CA VAL A 312 -0.19 6.64 7.99
C VAL A 312 -0.78 6.21 6.67
N LYS A 313 -0.49 4.98 6.23
CA LYS A 313 -1.16 4.31 5.11
C LYS A 313 -1.74 2.99 5.60
N ILE A 314 -3.07 2.87 5.53
CA ILE A 314 -3.75 1.61 5.78
C ILE A 314 -3.95 0.92 4.43
N PRO A 315 -3.39 -0.29 4.21
CA PRO A 315 -3.37 -0.89 2.88
C PRO A 315 -4.69 -1.53 2.47
N LYS A 316 -5.60 -1.79 3.42
CA LYS A 316 -6.84 -2.55 3.18
C LYS A 316 -7.99 -1.97 3.99
N LYS A 317 -9.20 -2.03 3.43
CA LYS A 317 -10.44 -1.85 4.19
C LYS A 317 -10.65 -3.02 5.15
N GLY A 318 -11.51 -2.84 6.16
CA GLY A 318 -11.89 -3.86 7.13
C GLY A 318 -11.59 -3.48 8.57
N GLU A 319 -11.68 -4.45 9.47
CA GLU A 319 -11.37 -4.27 10.88
C GLU A 319 -9.87 -4.33 11.14
N TRP A 320 -9.36 -3.32 11.84
CA TRP A 320 -7.95 -3.19 12.20
C TRP A 320 -7.77 -3.02 13.70
N ALA A 321 -6.80 -3.72 14.26
CA ALA A 321 -6.24 -3.41 15.56
C ALA A 321 -4.92 -2.66 15.37
N ILE A 322 -4.80 -1.49 15.99
CA ILE A 322 -3.58 -0.69 16.00
C ILE A 322 -2.97 -0.84 17.39
N LEU A 323 -1.92 -1.64 17.48
CA LEU A 323 -1.19 -1.90 18.72
C LEU A 323 -0.16 -0.78 18.89
N LEU A 324 -0.22 -0.12 20.04
CA LEU A 324 0.67 0.96 20.43
C LEU A 324 1.61 0.42 21.51
N TYR A 325 2.91 0.52 21.26
CA TYR A 325 3.93 0.20 22.24
C TYR A 325 4.65 1.48 22.64
N VAL A 326 4.86 1.66 23.94
CA VAL A 326 5.61 2.78 24.52
C VAL A 326 6.89 2.20 25.08
N ASP A 327 8.03 2.67 24.59
CA ASP A 327 9.37 2.20 24.97
C ASP A 327 9.54 0.66 24.88
N GLY A 328 8.87 0.05 23.91
CA GLY A 328 8.90 -1.40 23.64
C GLY A 328 7.88 -2.23 24.44
N GLU A 329 7.07 -1.62 25.30
CA GLU A 329 6.02 -2.31 26.05
C GLU A 329 4.64 -2.04 25.45
N LEU A 330 3.81 -3.07 25.31
CA LEU A 330 2.44 -2.92 24.81
C LEU A 330 1.64 -1.99 25.73
N PHE A 331 1.35 -0.79 25.23
CA PHE A 331 0.69 0.26 25.98
C PHE A 331 -0.82 0.20 25.78
N ASP A 332 -1.28 0.18 24.53
CA ASP A 332 -2.72 0.18 24.22
C ASP A 332 -3.05 -0.45 22.86
N GLN A 333 -4.34 -0.73 22.65
CA GLN A 333 -4.87 -1.25 21.39
C GLN A 333 -6.07 -0.42 20.95
N LEU A 334 -6.03 0.08 19.72
CA LEU A 334 -7.10 0.88 19.13
C LEU A 334 -7.75 0.10 17.99
N ILE A 335 -9.05 -0.19 18.11
CA ILE A 335 -9.79 -0.98 17.13
C ILE A 335 -10.60 -0.06 16.21
N TYR A 336 -10.31 -0.09 14.91
CA TYR A 336 -10.98 0.71 13.88
C TYR A 336 -11.67 -0.16 12.83
N ASP A 337 -12.72 0.38 12.21
CA ASP A 337 -13.35 -0.16 11.00
C ASP A 337 -13.08 0.81 9.83
N ILE A 338 -12.27 0.37 8.87
CA ILE A 338 -11.75 1.18 7.77
C ILE A 338 -12.59 0.91 6.51
N LYS A 339 -13.24 1.94 5.96
CA LYS A 339 -14.34 1.76 4.98
C LYS A 339 -14.04 2.11 3.53
N GLU A 340 -12.89 2.69 3.21
CA GLU A 340 -12.49 3.04 1.84
C GLU A 340 -11.08 2.60 1.55
#